data_AF-A0AAD3NIE7-F1
#
_entry.id   AF-A0AAD3NIE7-F1
#
_cell.length_a   1.000
_cell.length_b   1.000
_cell.length_c   1.000
_cell.angle_alpha   90.00
_cell.angle_beta   90.00
_cell.angle_gamma   90.00
#
_symmetry.space_group_name_H-M   'P 1'
#
loop_
_entity.id
_entity.type
_entity.pdbx_description
1 polymer ?
#
loop_
_entity_poly.entity_id
_entity_poly.type
_entity_poly.pdbx_seq_one_letter_code
_entity_poly.pdbx_strand_id
1 'polypeptide(L)'
;MQVRTERDWRVWSFHLTPAPPTATTSSTRSSICQFWMSAVATTMPIPSGAFMPVFILGAAFGRLVGEIMATLFPHGIVFDGILYRIIPGGYAVIGAAALTGAVTHTVSTAVICFELTGQISHILPMMVAVILANMVAQGLQPSLYDSIIQVKKLPYLPELGFGHMSQYNIFVEDIMVTKVNFISSQSTYREVKLLLDSSSLKSIPLVDSKESMILLGSIDRLELLALCDWWLSPERRLLMQGRSLQEQNQSQKHSWESFAFVDEEEEEDGEKVSL
;
A
#
# COMPACT_ATOMS: atom_id res chain seq x y z
N MET A 1 2.73 -14.86 28.06
CA MET A 1 3.50 -14.97 26.79
C MET A 1 4.28 -13.67 26.62
N GLN A 2 5.29 -13.46 27.48
CA GLN A 2 5.87 -12.14 27.74
C GLN A 2 7.30 -12.30 28.29
N VAL A 3 8.11 -13.14 27.65
CA VAL A 3 9.51 -13.37 28.04
C VAL A 3 10.34 -13.66 26.78
N ARG A 4 10.50 -12.66 25.91
CA ARG A 4 11.51 -12.71 24.83
C ARG A 4 11.94 -11.32 24.36
N THR A 5 11.90 -10.33 25.26
CA THR A 5 12.29 -8.95 24.96
C THR A 5 13.18 -8.37 26.07
N GLU A 6 14.13 -9.16 26.59
CA GLU A 6 15.15 -8.65 27.54
C GLU A 6 16.61 -9.09 27.25
N ARG A 7 16.89 -9.86 26.18
CA ARG A 7 18.27 -10.28 25.81
C ARG A 7 19.11 -9.42 24.80
N ASP A 8 18.56 -8.76 23.80
CA ASP A 8 19.20 -7.79 22.88
C ASP A 8 19.71 -6.48 23.54
N TRP A 9 19.00 -5.90 24.51
CA TRP A 9 19.33 -4.73 25.34
C TRP A 9 20.73 -4.80 25.95
N ARG A 10 21.19 -6.00 26.34
CA ARG A 10 22.54 -6.18 26.92
C ARG A 10 23.68 -6.02 25.90
N VAL A 11 23.41 -6.25 24.62
CA VAL A 11 24.37 -5.99 23.53
C VAL A 11 24.57 -4.48 23.35
N TRP A 12 23.51 -3.70 23.53
CA TRP A 12 23.55 -2.23 23.52
C TRP A 12 24.24 -1.64 24.76
N SER A 13 24.01 -2.23 25.95
CA SER A 13 24.64 -1.76 27.18
C SER A 13 26.17 -1.95 27.21
N PHE A 14 26.73 -2.89 26.44
CA PHE A 14 28.19 -3.11 26.40
C PHE A 14 28.96 -2.03 25.62
N HIS A 15 28.29 -1.27 24.74
CA HIS A 15 28.91 -0.18 23.96
C HIS A 15 28.77 1.21 24.61
N LEU A 16 28.13 1.31 25.78
CA LEU A 16 27.85 2.57 26.49
C LEU A 16 28.54 2.68 27.85
N THR A 17 29.62 1.92 28.08
CA THR A 17 30.44 2.10 29.29
C THR A 17 31.18 3.45 29.25
N PRO A 18 31.26 4.18 30.38
CA PRO A 18 32.02 5.43 30.46
C PRO A 18 33.51 5.09 30.44
N ALA A 19 34.17 5.34 29.31
CA ALA A 19 35.59 5.09 29.15
C ALA A 19 36.43 6.26 29.73
N PRO A 20 37.59 5.98 30.33
CA PRO A 20 38.50 6.98 30.91
C PRO A 20 39.10 7.93 29.83
N PRO A 21 39.71 9.08 30.21
CA PRO A 21 40.05 10.19 29.30
C PRO A 21 41.08 9.90 28.18
N THR A 22 41.54 8.64 28.02
CA THR A 22 42.34 8.16 26.89
C THR A 22 41.48 7.55 25.75
N ALA A 23 40.14 7.68 25.81
CA ALA A 23 39.17 6.92 25.02
C ALA A 23 38.78 7.48 23.63
N THR A 24 39.24 8.67 23.27
CA THR A 24 38.87 9.32 21.99
C THR A 24 39.44 8.56 20.78
N THR A 25 40.66 8.01 20.88
CA THR A 25 41.29 7.18 19.83
C THR A 25 40.67 5.79 19.69
N SER A 26 40.13 5.20 20.77
CA SER A 26 39.42 3.91 20.69
C SER A 26 38.00 4.06 20.11
N SER A 27 37.31 5.16 20.44
CA SER A 27 35.95 5.45 19.98
C SER A 27 35.93 5.72 18.46
N THR A 28 36.84 6.57 17.97
CA THR A 28 37.01 6.88 16.53
C THR A 28 37.32 5.65 15.68
N ARG A 29 38.22 4.78 16.16
CA ARG A 29 38.57 3.52 15.48
C ARG A 29 37.35 2.58 15.39
N SER A 30 36.53 2.50 16.43
CA SER A 30 35.32 1.67 16.44
C SER A 30 34.29 2.16 15.41
N SER A 31 34.06 3.48 15.33
CA SER A 31 33.12 4.07 14.36
C SER A 31 33.51 3.78 12.91
N ILE A 32 34.81 3.86 12.60
CA ILE A 32 35.34 3.58 11.25
C ILE A 32 35.13 2.10 10.89
N CYS A 33 35.48 1.18 11.79
CA CYS A 33 35.28 -0.24 11.55
C CYS A 33 33.79 -0.60 11.40
N GLN A 34 32.92 -0.01 12.21
CA GLN A 34 31.46 -0.23 12.14
C GLN A 34 30.85 0.31 10.84
N PHE A 35 31.32 1.46 10.34
CA PHE A 35 30.89 1.99 9.04
C PHE A 35 31.21 1.02 7.90
N TRP A 36 32.46 0.58 7.81
CA TRP A 36 32.90 -0.36 6.78
C TRP A 36 32.19 -1.71 6.87
N MET A 37 32.08 -2.27 8.08
CA MET A 37 31.39 -3.55 8.28
C MET A 37 29.90 -3.46 7.99
N SER A 38 29.25 -2.34 8.34
CA SER A 38 27.85 -2.09 7.98
C SER A 38 27.65 -2.04 6.48
N ALA A 39 28.50 -1.30 5.77
CA ALA A 39 28.41 -1.18 4.32
C ALA A 39 28.56 -2.56 3.63
N VAL A 40 29.45 -3.42 4.15
CA VAL A 40 29.60 -4.79 3.64
C VAL A 40 28.38 -5.65 4.02
N ALA A 41 27.86 -5.54 5.25
CA ALA A 41 26.73 -6.32 5.73
C ALA A 41 25.43 -6.02 4.96
N THR A 42 25.20 -4.77 4.54
CA THR A 42 24.01 -4.40 3.75
C THR A 42 24.05 -4.91 2.31
N THR A 43 25.23 -5.30 1.80
CA THR A 43 25.39 -5.89 0.46
C THR A 43 25.16 -7.40 0.40
N MET A 44 25.13 -8.08 1.55
CA MET A 44 24.87 -9.52 1.59
C MET A 44 23.38 -9.80 1.28
N PRO A 45 23.06 -10.85 0.51
CA PRO A 45 21.68 -11.22 0.17
C PRO A 45 20.98 -11.91 1.36
N ILE A 46 20.92 -11.23 2.50
CA ILE A 46 20.31 -11.67 3.74
C ILE A 46 19.19 -10.67 4.06
N PRO A 47 18.01 -11.12 4.54
CA PRO A 47 16.98 -10.21 5.04
C PRO A 47 17.53 -9.47 6.28
N SER A 48 18.03 -8.25 6.06
CA SER A 48 18.61 -7.38 7.10
C SER A 48 18.12 -5.95 6.92
N GLY A 49 17.84 -5.27 8.02
CA GLY A 49 17.41 -3.87 8.01
C GLY A 49 18.62 -2.92 7.98
N ALA A 50 18.60 -1.94 7.07
CA ALA A 50 19.65 -0.92 6.97
C ALA A 50 19.54 0.18 8.05
N PHE A 51 18.43 0.25 8.79
CA PHE A 51 18.17 1.30 9.79
C PHE A 51 19.14 1.23 10.99
N MET A 52 19.27 0.04 11.58
CA MET A 52 20.02 -0.13 12.81
C MET A 52 21.51 0.25 12.72
N PRO A 53 22.26 -0.15 11.68
CA PRO A 53 23.66 0.20 11.63
C PRO A 53 23.91 1.69 11.36
N VAL A 54 23.04 2.35 10.59
CA VAL A 54 23.09 3.81 10.39
C VAL A 54 22.82 4.53 11.71
N PHE A 55 21.90 4.02 12.51
CA PHE A 55 21.60 4.55 13.84
C PHE A 55 22.80 4.47 14.78
N ILE A 56 23.48 3.32 14.83
CA ILE A 56 24.69 3.13 15.65
C ILE A 56 25.82 4.06 15.20
N LEU A 57 26.02 4.19 13.89
CA LEU A 57 27.03 5.08 13.33
C LEU A 57 26.77 6.55 13.71
N GLY A 58 25.51 6.98 13.63
CA GLY A 58 25.10 8.32 14.05
C GLY A 58 25.31 8.55 15.55
N ALA A 59 25.03 7.53 16.37
CA ALA A 59 25.28 7.58 17.81
C ALA A 59 26.77 7.74 18.13
N ALA A 60 27.62 6.99 17.43
CA ALA A 60 29.06 7.05 17.60
C ALA A 60 29.62 8.43 17.16
N PHE A 61 29.13 8.98 16.05
CA PHE A 61 29.49 10.33 15.60
C PHE A 61 29.02 11.41 16.57
N GLY A 62 27.77 11.34 17.04
CA GLY A 62 27.25 12.27 18.04
C GLY A 62 28.03 12.23 19.35
N ARG A 63 28.42 11.04 19.80
CA ARG A 63 29.26 10.88 21.00
C ARG A 63 30.64 11.49 20.82
N LEU A 64 31.27 11.28 19.67
CA LEU A 64 32.56 11.87 19.34
C LEU A 64 32.50 13.41 19.44
N VAL A 65 31.47 14.02 18.85
CA VAL A 65 31.26 15.48 18.93
C VAL A 65 31.02 15.92 20.38
N GLY A 66 30.23 15.17 21.15
CA GLY A 66 29.99 15.46 22.57
C GLY A 66 31.25 15.38 23.44
N GLU A 67 32.13 14.41 23.19
CA GLU A 67 33.42 14.26 23.88
C GLU A 67 34.38 15.40 23.50
N ILE A 68 34.46 15.77 22.23
CA ILE A 68 35.25 16.93 21.76
C ILE A 68 34.76 18.21 22.46
N MET A 69 33.44 18.43 22.52
CA MET A 69 32.88 19.60 23.21
C MET A 69 33.17 19.60 24.71
N ALA A 70 33.15 18.43 25.37
CA ALA A 70 33.52 18.31 26.77
C ALA A 70 35.02 18.61 27.02
N THR A 71 35.90 18.27 26.06
CA THR A 71 37.33 18.62 26.17
C THR A 71 37.61 20.09 25.91
N LEU A 72 36.84 20.74 25.02
CA LEU A 72 37.02 22.14 24.67
C LEU A 72 36.47 23.10 25.74
N PHE A 73 35.36 22.71 26.39
CA PHE A 73 34.72 23.49 27.46
C PHE A 73 34.68 22.68 28.78
N PRO A 74 35.84 22.49 29.44
CA PRO A 74 35.92 21.66 30.65
C PRO A 74 35.16 22.24 31.85
N HIS A 75 34.95 23.57 31.86
CA HIS A 75 34.16 24.26 32.89
C HIS A 75 32.65 24.26 32.59
N GLY A 76 32.19 23.63 31.50
CA GLY A 76 30.79 23.64 31.10
C GLY A 76 30.36 24.96 30.43
N ILE A 77 29.12 25.00 29.98
CA ILE A 77 28.55 26.17 29.30
C ILE A 77 27.80 26.97 30.36
N VAL A 78 28.17 28.25 30.54
CA VAL A 78 27.44 29.16 31.41
C VAL A 78 26.22 29.65 30.64
N PHE A 79 25.04 29.21 31.07
CA PHE A 79 23.77 29.74 30.58
C PHE A 79 23.02 30.30 31.77
N ASP A 80 22.77 31.61 31.75
CA ASP A 80 22.00 32.33 32.79
C ASP A 80 22.51 32.15 34.24
N GLY A 81 23.84 32.16 34.42
CA GLY A 81 24.48 32.03 35.73
C GLY A 81 24.53 30.62 36.32
N ILE A 82 23.99 29.61 35.62
CA ILE A 82 24.04 28.20 36.03
C ILE A 82 25.07 27.45 35.16
N LEU A 83 25.92 26.66 35.82
CA LEU A 83 26.96 25.86 35.16
C LEU A 83 26.35 24.56 34.60
N TYR A 84 26.12 24.50 33.29
CA TYR A 84 25.67 23.26 32.65
C TYR A 84 26.85 22.40 32.22
N ARG A 85 27.00 21.25 32.87
CA ARG A 85 27.99 20.25 32.48
C ARG A 85 27.52 19.53 31.22
N ILE A 86 28.39 19.48 30.21
CA ILE A 86 28.12 18.80 28.94
C ILE A 86 28.08 17.28 29.18
N ILE A 87 26.94 16.66 28.88
CA ILE A 87 26.77 15.20 28.96
C ILE A 87 26.83 14.63 27.53
N PRO A 88 27.88 13.87 27.17
CA PRO A 88 28.07 13.37 25.81
C PRO A 88 26.97 12.39 25.36
N GLY A 89 26.21 11.81 26.31
CA GLY A 89 25.06 10.95 26.02
C GLY A 89 23.95 11.65 25.23
N GLY A 90 23.63 12.91 25.54
CA GLY A 90 22.61 13.66 24.80
C GLY A 90 23.01 13.91 23.34
N TYR A 91 24.29 14.21 23.11
CA TYR A 91 24.84 14.40 21.75
C TYR A 91 24.85 13.11 20.94
N ALA A 92 25.11 11.96 21.57
CA ALA A 92 25.03 10.66 20.93
C ALA A 92 23.62 10.37 20.39
N VAL A 93 22.59 10.59 21.21
CA VAL A 93 21.18 10.36 20.83
C VAL A 93 20.76 11.31 19.68
N ILE A 94 21.11 12.60 19.78
CA ILE A 94 20.81 13.57 18.73
C ILE A 94 21.52 13.21 17.41
N GLY A 95 22.79 12.80 17.47
CA GLY A 95 23.55 12.36 16.29
C GLY A 95 22.96 11.10 15.65
N ALA A 96 22.50 10.15 16.46
CA ALA A 96 21.82 8.93 15.98
C ALA A 96 20.55 9.28 15.20
N ALA A 97 19.69 10.13 15.78
CA ALA A 97 18.46 10.58 15.15
C ALA A 97 18.73 11.38 13.87
N ALA A 98 19.66 12.34 13.91
CA ALA A 98 19.96 13.21 12.78
C ALA A 98 20.53 12.47 11.58
N LEU A 99 21.51 11.57 11.79
CA LEU A 99 22.08 10.79 10.69
C LEU A 99 21.06 9.81 10.10
N THR A 100 20.30 9.14 10.96
CA THR A 100 19.29 8.18 10.49
C THR A 100 18.19 8.90 9.71
N GLY A 101 17.69 10.02 10.22
CA GLY A 101 16.73 10.86 9.50
C GLY A 101 17.26 11.32 8.15
N ALA A 102 18.51 11.77 8.10
CA ALA A 102 19.15 12.22 6.86
C ALA A 102 19.26 11.10 5.83
N VAL A 103 19.55 9.87 6.24
CA VAL A 103 19.66 8.72 5.31
C VAL A 103 18.29 8.25 4.84
N THR A 104 17.27 8.32 5.69
CA THR A 104 15.90 7.87 5.36
C THR A 104 15.01 8.96 4.77
N HIS A 105 15.45 10.23 4.77
CA HIS A 105 14.64 11.41 4.44
C HIS A 105 13.36 11.53 5.29
N THR A 106 13.40 11.11 6.56
CA THR A 106 12.23 11.18 7.45
C THR A 106 12.52 11.94 8.74
N VAL A 107 11.54 12.71 9.22
CA VAL A 107 11.61 13.42 10.51
C VAL A 107 11.13 12.53 11.66
N SER A 108 10.41 11.44 11.36
CA SER A 108 9.90 10.48 12.36
C SER A 108 11.00 9.78 13.16
N THR A 109 12.23 9.72 12.64
CA THR A 109 13.40 9.20 13.35
C THR A 109 13.68 9.94 14.65
N ALA A 110 13.43 11.25 14.69
CA ALA A 110 13.53 12.06 15.90
C ALA A 110 12.51 11.64 16.95
N VAL A 111 11.27 11.39 16.53
CA VAL A 111 10.17 10.95 17.42
C VAL A 111 10.46 9.55 17.98
N ILE A 112 10.90 8.62 17.13
CA ILE A 112 11.30 7.26 17.56
C ILE A 112 12.44 7.35 18.58
N CYS A 113 13.46 8.17 18.32
CA CYS A 113 14.60 8.31 19.21
C CYS A 113 14.21 8.97 20.55
N PHE A 114 13.29 9.94 20.50
CA PHE A 114 12.68 10.56 21.68
C PHE A 114 11.92 9.52 22.53
N GLU A 115 11.04 8.73 21.91
CA GLU A 115 10.27 7.69 22.61
C GLU A 115 11.18 6.65 23.27
N LEU A 116 12.25 6.25 22.59
CA LEU A 116 13.25 5.30 23.11
C LEU A 116 14.05 5.87 24.30
N THR A 117 14.29 7.19 24.31
CA THR A 117 15.08 7.84 25.37
C THR A 117 14.23 8.17 26.60
N GLY A 118 12.92 8.38 26.43
CA GLY A 118 11.97 8.64 27.53
C GLY A 118 12.18 9.97 28.28
N GLN A 119 12.99 10.89 27.73
CA GLN A 119 13.31 12.19 28.33
C GLN A 119 13.01 13.33 27.35
N ILE A 120 12.12 14.25 27.75
CA ILE A 120 11.60 15.33 26.89
C ILE A 120 12.56 16.54 26.80
N SER A 121 13.52 16.64 27.72
CA SER A 121 14.39 17.82 27.85
C SER A 121 15.25 18.13 26.62
N HIS A 122 15.47 17.17 25.72
CA HIS A 122 16.30 17.34 24.51
C HIS A 122 15.52 17.24 23.20
N ILE A 123 14.18 17.31 23.23
CA ILE A 123 13.35 17.14 22.02
C ILE A 123 13.54 18.26 21.00
N LEU A 124 13.59 19.51 21.44
CA LEU A 124 13.66 20.67 20.55
C LEU A 124 14.98 20.72 19.76
N PRO A 125 16.17 20.58 20.39
CA PRO A 125 17.44 20.50 19.66
C PRO A 125 17.53 19.30 18.71
N MET A 126 16.95 18.16 19.10
CA MET A 126 16.93 16.96 18.27
C MET A 126 16.12 17.16 16.98
N MET A 127 14.91 17.73 17.10
CA MET A 127 14.05 18.01 15.94
C MET A 127 14.71 18.97 14.97
N VAL A 128 15.34 20.05 15.47
CA VAL A 128 16.07 21.00 14.62
C VAL A 128 17.24 20.32 13.90
N ALA A 129 18.04 19.52 14.61
CA ALA A 129 19.16 18.80 14.00
C ALA A 129 18.71 17.83 12.90
N VAL A 130 17.62 17.10 13.12
CA VAL A 130 17.07 16.15 12.14
C VAL A 130 16.52 16.87 10.92
N ILE A 131 15.79 17.98 11.10
CA ILE A 131 15.27 18.77 9.97
C ILE A 131 16.41 19.33 9.13
N LEU A 132 17.43 19.93 9.76
CA LEU A 132 18.59 20.46 9.05
C LEU A 132 19.34 19.37 8.29
N ALA A 133 19.56 18.21 8.93
CA ALA A 133 20.23 17.09 8.29
C ALA A 133 19.41 16.55 7.09
N ASN A 134 18.09 16.46 7.21
CA ASN A 134 17.19 16.06 6.12
C ASN A 134 17.23 17.06 4.96
N MET A 135 17.19 18.36 5.24
CA MET A 135 17.28 19.41 4.20
C MET A 135 18.58 19.31 3.41
N VAL A 136 19.70 19.08 4.10
CA VAL A 136 21.01 18.91 3.45
C VAL A 136 21.06 17.62 2.64
N ALA A 137 20.56 16.50 3.18
CA ALA A 137 20.54 15.22 2.50
C ALA A 137 19.70 15.26 1.20
N GLN A 138 18.50 15.83 1.28
CA GLN A 138 17.61 16.00 0.12
C GLN A 138 18.23 16.82 -1.02
N GLY A 139 19.12 17.76 -0.70
CA GLY A 139 19.84 18.54 -1.71
C GLY A 139 21.01 17.81 -2.37
N LEU A 140 21.54 16.74 -1.77
CA LEU A 140 22.75 16.06 -2.22
C LEU A 140 22.49 14.68 -2.83
N GLN A 141 21.61 13.88 -2.22
CA GLN A 141 21.41 12.47 -2.59
C GLN A 141 19.94 12.07 -2.44
N PRO A 142 19.45 11.10 -3.25
CA PRO A 142 18.17 10.46 -3.00
C PRO A 142 18.20 9.65 -1.70
N SER A 143 17.01 9.34 -1.14
CA SER A 143 16.94 8.54 0.09
C SER A 143 17.56 7.15 -0.14
N LEU A 144 18.00 6.50 0.94
CA LEU A 144 18.54 5.15 0.87
C LEU A 144 17.56 4.15 0.25
N TYR A 145 16.26 4.27 0.56
CA TYR A 145 15.25 3.36 0.04
C TYR A 145 14.93 3.63 -1.42
N ASP A 146 14.88 4.90 -1.84
CA ASP A 146 14.71 5.25 -3.26
C ASP A 146 15.88 4.75 -4.09
N SER A 147 17.11 4.88 -3.56
CA SER A 147 18.31 4.34 -4.18
C SER A 147 18.23 2.82 -4.36
N ILE A 148 17.76 2.09 -3.34
CA ILE A 148 17.58 0.63 -3.41
C ILE A 148 16.52 0.26 -4.47
N ILE A 149 15.41 1.00 -4.55
CA ILE A 149 14.35 0.78 -5.54
C ILE A 149 14.89 0.99 -6.96
N GLN A 150 15.65 2.06 -7.19
CA GLN A 150 16.29 2.37 -8.47
C GLN A 150 17.30 1.31 -8.88
N VAL A 151 18.17 0.86 -7.95
CA VAL A 151 19.15 -0.21 -8.20
C VAL A 151 18.45 -1.53 -8.51
N LYS A 152 17.37 -1.85 -7.80
CA LYS A 152 16.56 -3.06 -8.04
C LYS A 152 15.65 -2.97 -9.27
N LYS A 153 15.55 -1.80 -9.92
CA LYS A 153 14.68 -1.53 -11.08
C LYS A 153 13.23 -2.00 -10.86
N LEU A 154 12.71 -1.80 -9.65
CA LEU A 154 11.32 -2.14 -9.38
C LEU A 154 10.40 -1.11 -10.06
N PRO A 155 9.24 -1.53 -10.59
CA PRO A 155 8.27 -0.62 -11.17
C PRO A 155 7.60 0.18 -10.05
N TYR A 156 8.22 1.29 -9.67
CA TYR A 156 7.69 2.29 -8.76
C TYR A 156 7.51 3.59 -9.55
N LEU A 157 6.31 4.16 -9.48
CA LEU A 157 6.04 5.47 -10.07
C LEU A 157 6.49 6.53 -9.05
N PRO A 158 7.64 7.20 -9.23
CA PRO A 158 8.05 8.25 -8.32
C PRO A 158 7.02 9.38 -8.38
N GLU A 159 6.84 10.07 -7.25
CA GLU A 159 6.14 11.34 -7.26
C GLU A 159 6.90 12.29 -8.21
N LEU A 160 6.18 12.88 -9.16
CA LEU A 160 6.70 13.86 -10.11
C LEU A 160 7.06 15.15 -9.35
N GLY A 161 8.15 15.09 -8.58
CA GLY A 161 8.71 16.23 -7.88
C GLY A 161 9.29 17.24 -8.85
N PHE A 162 9.38 18.49 -8.40
CA PHE A 162 9.98 19.59 -9.14
C PHE A 162 11.44 19.27 -9.51
N GLY A 163 11.69 18.85 -10.76
CA GLY A 163 13.03 18.53 -11.26
C GLY A 163 13.06 17.66 -12.51
N HIS A 164 12.09 16.76 -12.70
CA HIS A 164 12.01 15.90 -13.89
C HIS A 164 11.06 16.48 -14.95
N MET A 165 11.44 17.63 -15.54
CA MET A 165 10.62 18.32 -16.55
C MET A 165 10.42 17.52 -17.84
N SER A 166 11.24 16.48 -18.09
CA SER A 166 11.13 15.65 -19.30
C SER A 166 10.01 14.62 -19.25
N GLN A 167 9.38 14.37 -18.09
CA GLN A 167 8.30 13.38 -17.94
C GLN A 167 6.91 13.96 -18.21
N TYR A 168 6.77 15.28 -18.36
CA TYR A 168 5.48 15.93 -18.64
C TYR A 168 5.04 15.85 -20.11
N ASN A 169 5.86 15.25 -21.00
CA ASN A 169 5.55 15.12 -22.43
C ASN A 169 5.05 13.72 -22.82
N ILE A 170 4.53 12.95 -21.85
CA ILE A 170 3.91 11.65 -22.11
C ILE A 170 2.42 11.83 -21.95
N PHE A 171 1.67 11.61 -23.03
CA PHE A 171 0.21 11.69 -23.01
C PHE A 171 -0.39 10.31 -22.76
N VAL A 172 -1.60 10.28 -22.22
CA VAL A 172 -2.30 9.00 -21.95
C VAL A 172 -2.50 8.20 -23.24
N GLU A 173 -2.61 8.87 -24.38
CA GLU A 173 -2.71 8.24 -25.71
C GLU A 173 -1.49 7.37 -26.07
N ASP A 174 -0.29 7.70 -25.57
CA ASP A 174 0.93 6.93 -25.83
C ASP A 174 1.00 5.65 -24.98
N ILE A 175 0.33 5.63 -23.84
CA ILE A 175 0.38 4.54 -22.85
C ILE A 175 -0.85 3.62 -22.98
N MET A 176 -2.00 4.15 -23.42
CA MET A 176 -3.25 3.42 -23.40
C MET A 176 -3.25 2.23 -24.36
N VAL A 177 -3.77 1.10 -23.90
CA VAL A 177 -4.01 -0.07 -24.75
C VAL A 177 -5.29 0.18 -25.55
N THR A 178 -5.14 0.42 -26.85
CA THR A 178 -6.27 0.73 -27.76
C THR A 178 -7.16 -0.46 -28.06
N LYS A 179 -6.62 -1.69 -27.98
CA LYS A 179 -7.36 -2.93 -28.24
C LYS A 179 -7.99 -3.45 -26.95
N VAL A 180 -9.23 -3.06 -26.69
CA VAL A 180 -10.00 -3.47 -25.51
C VAL A 180 -11.08 -4.48 -25.91
N ASN A 181 -11.18 -5.58 -25.17
CA ASN A 181 -12.27 -6.54 -25.31
C ASN A 181 -13.48 -6.02 -24.52
N PHE A 182 -14.65 -5.94 -25.16
CA PHE A 182 -15.85 -5.37 -24.58
C PHE A 182 -17.07 -6.29 -24.77
N ILE A 183 -18.09 -6.09 -23.93
CA ILE A 183 -19.38 -6.76 -24.03
C ILE A 183 -20.45 -5.70 -24.30
N SER A 184 -21.41 -6.00 -25.17
CA SER A 184 -22.60 -5.17 -25.36
C SER A 184 -23.83 -5.89 -24.82
N SER A 185 -24.85 -5.14 -24.41
CA SER A 185 -26.17 -5.70 -24.05
C SER A 185 -26.78 -6.58 -25.15
N GLN A 186 -26.39 -6.37 -26.41
CA GLN A 186 -26.86 -7.16 -27.57
C GLN A 186 -25.95 -8.35 -27.91
N SER A 187 -24.87 -8.58 -27.16
CA SER A 187 -23.93 -9.67 -27.45
C SER A 187 -24.53 -11.05 -27.14
N THR A 188 -24.18 -12.04 -27.97
CA THR A 188 -24.68 -13.41 -27.78
C THR A 188 -23.88 -14.14 -26.72
N TYR A 189 -24.48 -15.14 -26.08
CA TYR A 189 -23.80 -16.01 -25.12
C TYR A 189 -22.50 -16.62 -25.68
N ARG A 190 -22.51 -16.98 -26.98
CA ARG A 190 -21.31 -17.53 -27.64
C ARG A 190 -20.16 -16.52 -27.65
N GLU A 191 -20.44 -15.26 -27.99
CA GLU A 191 -19.45 -14.19 -27.98
C GLU A 191 -18.91 -13.94 -26.57
N VAL A 192 -19.80 -13.93 -25.56
CA VAL A 192 -19.41 -13.77 -24.15
C VAL A 192 -18.50 -14.91 -23.68
N LYS A 193 -18.83 -16.15 -24.02
CA LYS A 193 -18.00 -17.31 -23.67
C LYS A 193 -16.63 -17.26 -24.35
N LEU A 194 -16.59 -16.94 -25.64
CA LEU A 194 -15.33 -16.75 -26.36
C LEU A 194 -14.48 -15.62 -25.77
N LEU A 195 -15.12 -14.55 -25.29
CA LEU A 195 -14.44 -13.45 -24.61
C LEU A 195 -13.89 -13.89 -23.24
N LEU A 196 -14.65 -14.65 -22.46
CA LEU A 196 -14.22 -15.20 -21.16
C LEU A 196 -13.05 -16.19 -21.29
N ASP A 197 -13.00 -16.94 -22.39
CA ASP A 197 -11.92 -17.90 -22.69
C ASP A 197 -10.67 -17.20 -23.24
N SER A 198 -10.84 -16.11 -24.00
CA SER A 198 -9.71 -15.37 -24.62
C SER A 198 -9.13 -14.26 -23.75
N SER A 199 -9.88 -13.74 -22.77
CA SER A 199 -9.48 -12.61 -21.92
C SER A 199 -9.14 -13.05 -20.50
N SER A 200 -8.00 -12.58 -19.99
CA SER A 200 -7.58 -12.75 -18.59
C SER A 200 -7.88 -11.52 -17.72
N LEU A 201 -8.66 -10.56 -18.23
CA LEU A 201 -8.98 -9.34 -17.50
C LEU A 201 -9.94 -9.63 -16.34
N LYS A 202 -9.69 -9.00 -15.18
CA LYS A 202 -10.51 -9.17 -13.97
C LYS A 202 -11.92 -8.60 -14.16
N SER A 203 -12.00 -7.44 -14.80
CA SER A 203 -13.25 -6.74 -15.08
C SER A 203 -13.37 -6.48 -16.57
N ILE A 204 -14.57 -6.64 -17.11
CA ILE A 204 -14.87 -6.53 -18.52
C ILE A 204 -15.74 -5.29 -18.72
N PRO A 205 -15.35 -4.35 -19.59
CA PRO A 205 -16.15 -3.17 -19.88
C PRO A 205 -17.45 -3.53 -20.62
N LEU A 206 -18.55 -2.97 -20.15
CA LEU A 206 -19.86 -3.03 -20.79
C LEU A 206 -20.03 -1.76 -21.63
N VAL A 207 -20.24 -1.94 -22.94
CA VAL A 207 -20.53 -0.87 -23.89
C VAL A 207 -21.97 -0.94 -24.35
N ASP A 208 -22.51 0.18 -24.83
CA ASP A 208 -23.87 0.22 -25.36
C ASP A 208 -24.01 -0.61 -26.65
N SER A 209 -23.31 -0.22 -27.71
CA SER A 209 -23.29 -0.92 -29.01
C SER A 209 -21.88 -1.00 -29.59
N LYS A 210 -21.67 -1.96 -30.52
CA LYS A 210 -20.42 -2.12 -31.29
C LYS A 210 -20.11 -0.87 -32.14
N GLU A 211 -21.13 -0.09 -32.50
CA GLU A 211 -20.99 1.11 -33.32
C GLU A 211 -20.73 2.37 -32.49
N SER A 212 -21.41 2.52 -31.35
CA SER A 212 -21.30 3.71 -30.49
C SER A 212 -20.06 3.68 -29.60
N MET A 213 -19.61 2.48 -29.18
CA MET A 213 -18.45 2.29 -28.29
C MET A 213 -18.50 3.16 -27.02
N ILE A 214 -19.69 3.51 -26.55
CA ILE A 214 -19.91 4.27 -25.33
C ILE A 214 -19.84 3.29 -24.15
N LEU A 215 -18.95 3.56 -23.19
CA LEU A 215 -18.82 2.79 -21.96
C LEU A 215 -20.01 3.05 -21.03
N LEU A 216 -20.77 2.01 -20.71
CA LEU A 216 -21.89 2.05 -19.76
C LEU A 216 -21.45 1.65 -18.35
N GLY A 217 -20.47 0.75 -18.23
CA GLY A 217 -19.98 0.28 -16.94
C GLY A 217 -18.96 -0.85 -17.06
N SER A 218 -18.77 -1.58 -15.97
CA SER A 218 -17.85 -2.72 -15.90
C SER A 218 -18.47 -3.86 -15.12
N ILE A 219 -18.26 -5.09 -15.55
CA ILE A 219 -18.76 -6.30 -14.90
C ILE A 219 -17.59 -7.20 -14.55
N ASP A 220 -17.58 -7.75 -13.35
CA ASP A 220 -16.53 -8.66 -12.93
C ASP A 220 -16.63 -10.01 -13.62
N ARG A 221 -15.47 -10.54 -14.02
CA ARG A 221 -15.37 -11.81 -14.75
C ARG A 221 -15.97 -12.98 -13.96
N LEU A 222 -15.78 -12.99 -12.64
CA LEU A 222 -16.28 -14.05 -11.77
C LEU A 222 -17.80 -14.06 -11.69
N GLU A 223 -18.43 -12.89 -11.61
CA GLU A 223 -19.89 -12.77 -11.62
C GLU A 223 -20.46 -13.21 -12.97
N LEU A 224 -19.81 -12.82 -14.07
CA LEU A 224 -20.24 -13.19 -15.41
C LEU A 224 -20.13 -14.71 -15.64
N LEU A 225 -19.06 -15.34 -15.13
CA LEU A 225 -18.90 -16.80 -15.14
C LEU A 225 -19.96 -17.49 -14.28
N ALA A 226 -20.18 -17.02 -13.06
CA ALA A 226 -21.20 -17.57 -12.17
C ALA A 226 -22.60 -17.48 -12.80
N LEU A 227 -22.90 -16.38 -13.48
CA LEU A 227 -24.14 -16.23 -14.25
C LEU A 227 -24.19 -17.22 -15.42
N CYS A 228 -23.12 -17.36 -16.20
CA CYS A 228 -23.07 -18.34 -17.29
C CYS A 228 -23.31 -19.75 -16.77
N ASP A 229 -22.61 -20.17 -15.71
CA ASP A 229 -22.75 -21.49 -15.10
C ASP A 229 -24.15 -21.70 -14.51
N TRP A 230 -24.70 -20.69 -13.85
CA TRP A 230 -26.06 -20.74 -13.30
C TRP A 230 -27.12 -20.84 -14.39
N TRP A 231 -26.99 -20.08 -15.49
CA TRP A 231 -27.90 -20.15 -16.63
C TRP A 231 -27.82 -21.50 -17.37
N LEU A 232 -26.67 -22.16 -17.37
CA LEU A 232 -26.49 -23.49 -17.98
C LEU A 232 -26.75 -24.66 -17.03
N SER A 233 -26.98 -24.39 -15.74
CA SER A 233 -27.21 -25.41 -14.72
C SER A 233 -28.39 -26.34 -15.10
N PRO A 234 -28.28 -27.65 -14.85
CA PRO A 234 -29.38 -28.61 -15.09
C PRO A 234 -30.66 -28.21 -14.33
N GLU A 235 -30.50 -27.66 -13.13
CA GLU A 235 -31.59 -27.21 -12.26
C GLU A 235 -32.44 -26.12 -12.93
N ARG A 236 -31.80 -25.18 -13.63
CA ARG A 236 -32.53 -24.15 -14.36
C ARG A 236 -33.33 -24.71 -15.54
N ARG A 237 -32.77 -25.67 -16.29
CA ARG A 237 -33.49 -26.31 -17.41
C ARG A 237 -34.74 -27.04 -16.92
N LEU A 238 -34.65 -27.68 -15.75
CA LEU A 238 -35.80 -28.31 -15.09
C LEU A 238 -36.83 -27.28 -14.62
N LEU A 239 -36.40 -26.15 -14.04
CA LEU A 239 -37.29 -25.05 -13.64
C LEU A 239 -38.03 -24.44 -14.84
N MET A 240 -37.34 -24.23 -15.97
CA MET A 240 -37.96 -23.69 -17.19
C MET A 240 -38.95 -24.67 -17.82
N GLN A 241 -38.65 -25.98 -17.83
CA GLN A 241 -39.59 -27.00 -18.29
C GLN A 241 -40.82 -27.08 -17.38
N GLY A 242 -40.64 -27.08 -16.06
CA GLY A 242 -41.73 -27.07 -15.09
C GLY A 242 -42.66 -25.85 -15.27
N ARG A 243 -42.08 -24.67 -15.50
CA ARG A 243 -42.85 -23.43 -15.73
C ARG A 243 -43.61 -23.47 -17.05
N SER A 244 -43.02 -23.97 -18.13
CA SER A 244 -43.72 -24.13 -19.42
C SER A 244 -44.88 -25.13 -19.35
N LEU A 245 -44.74 -26.23 -18.59
CA LEU A 245 -45.83 -27.19 -18.36
C LEU A 245 -46.95 -26.57 -17.51
N GLN A 246 -46.61 -25.71 -16.55
CA GLN A 246 -47.57 -25.02 -15.71
C GLN A 246 -48.33 -23.93 -16.46
N GLU A 247 -47.65 -23.17 -17.33
CA GLU A 247 -48.28 -22.20 -18.24
C GLU A 247 -49.18 -22.88 -19.29
N GLN A 248 -48.76 -24.03 -19.84
CA GLN A 248 -49.61 -24.83 -20.72
C GLN A 248 -50.85 -25.38 -19.99
N ASN A 249 -50.68 -25.87 -18.77
CA ASN A 249 -51.82 -26.33 -17.95
C ASN A 249 -52.76 -25.19 -17.58
N GLN A 250 -52.25 -23.98 -17.28
CA GLN A 250 -53.10 -22.80 -17.03
C GLN A 250 -53.81 -22.30 -18.30
N SER A 251 -53.13 -22.31 -19.45
CA SER A 251 -53.74 -21.94 -20.74
C SER A 251 -54.80 -22.95 -21.17
N GLN A 252 -54.58 -24.25 -20.94
CA GLN A 252 -55.62 -25.27 -21.15
C GLN A 252 -56.78 -25.08 -20.18
N LYS A 253 -56.52 -24.81 -18.89
CA LYS A 253 -57.57 -24.59 -17.90
C LYS A 253 -58.44 -23.37 -18.22
N HIS A 254 -57.83 -22.25 -18.63
CA HIS A 254 -58.55 -21.08 -19.14
C HIS A 254 -59.33 -21.38 -20.43
N SER A 255 -58.79 -22.23 -21.31
CA SER A 255 -59.53 -22.68 -22.50
C SER A 255 -60.77 -23.50 -22.13
N TRP A 256 -60.66 -24.47 -21.23
CA TRP A 256 -61.80 -25.30 -20.78
C TRP A 256 -62.88 -24.48 -20.06
N GLU A 257 -62.47 -23.53 -19.20
CA GLU A 257 -63.40 -22.62 -18.52
C GLU A 257 -64.12 -21.69 -19.50
N SER A 258 -63.46 -21.24 -20.58
CA SER A 258 -64.09 -20.38 -21.59
C SER A 258 -65.06 -21.13 -22.52
N PHE A 259 -64.94 -22.45 -22.66
CA PHE A 259 -65.92 -23.29 -23.38
C PHE A 259 -67.13 -23.66 -22.50
N ALA A 260 -66.95 -23.81 -21.19
CA ALA A 260 -68.01 -24.21 -20.26
C ALA A 260 -69.11 -23.14 -20.04
N PHE A 261 -68.87 -21.89 -20.43
CA PHE A 261 -69.84 -20.78 -20.31
C PHE A 261 -70.66 -20.52 -21.58
N VAL A 262 -70.54 -21.34 -22.64
CA VAL A 262 -71.19 -21.10 -23.94
C VAL A 262 -72.42 -21.98 -24.20
N ASP A 263 -72.72 -22.98 -23.36
CA ASP A 263 -73.77 -23.98 -23.65
C ASP A 263 -75.04 -23.93 -22.77
N GLU A 264 -75.32 -22.84 -22.05
CA GLU A 264 -76.60 -22.69 -21.33
C GLU A 264 -77.24 -21.32 -21.62
N GLU A 265 -77.87 -21.16 -22.78
CA GLU A 265 -79.09 -20.36 -22.99
C GLU A 265 -79.50 -20.40 -24.47
N GLU A 266 -80.50 -21.23 -24.80
CA GLU A 266 -81.60 -20.95 -25.76
C GLU A 266 -82.23 -22.28 -26.25
N GLU A 267 -83.37 -22.65 -25.68
CA GLU A 267 -84.56 -23.17 -26.39
C GLU A 267 -85.65 -23.54 -25.37
N GLU A 268 -86.62 -22.65 -25.14
CA GLU A 268 -87.99 -23.07 -24.81
C GLU A 268 -89.02 -22.04 -25.30
N ASP A 269 -89.98 -22.57 -26.06
CA ASP A 269 -91.36 -22.14 -26.26
C ASP A 269 -91.73 -21.08 -27.32
N GLY A 270 -92.13 -21.60 -28.49
CA GLY A 270 -93.01 -20.92 -29.43
C GLY A 270 -94.00 -21.87 -30.11
N GLU A 271 -95.12 -22.20 -29.44
CA GLU A 271 -96.37 -22.56 -30.15
C GLU A 271 -97.64 -22.41 -29.28
N LYS A 272 -98.47 -21.39 -29.55
CA LYS A 272 -99.93 -21.55 -29.73
C LYS A 272 -100.62 -20.30 -30.31
N VAL A 273 -101.47 -20.61 -31.27
CA VAL A 273 -102.38 -19.84 -32.12
C VAL A 273 -103.52 -19.13 -31.37
N SER A 274 -103.92 -17.91 -31.80
CA SER A 274 -105.33 -17.56 -32.08
C SER A 274 -105.53 -16.17 -32.73
N LEU A 275 -106.19 -16.22 -33.91
CA LEU A 275 -106.81 -15.18 -34.75
C LEU A 275 -105.91 -14.30 -35.63
#